data_AF-A0A928NAP6-F1
#
_entry.id   AF-A0A928NAP6-F1
#
_cell.length_a   1.000
_cell.length_b   1.000
_cell.length_c   1.000
_cell.angle_alpha   90.00
_cell.angle_beta   90.00
_cell.angle_gamma   90.00
#
_symmetry.space_group_name_H-M   'P 1'
#
loop_
_entity.id
_entity.type
_entity.pdbx_description
1 polymer ?
#
loop_
_entity_poly.entity_id
_entity_poly.type
_entity_poly.pdbx_seq_one_letter_code
_entity_poly.pdbx_strand_id
1 'polypeptide(L)'
;MKNELKKRDCDIKIKLTPSGTQYLHFEMDVCGDHLEFLPASTVGVQFGAVVSALYTLFHEKDDGHEEWSAREYLSDEEHIIHATVTKVSWDNEGTDIDIILSRKCEVDIDYENDLTEIEIKSYDDLLKKYTVKTRDLCYAVAKACTEVLKEYGFYGYRYSTEYDYFDIHQLLYIKSFALLNFEARELTPVNENEFAMGTSFEKEMELLLFDM
;
A
#
# COMPACT_ATOMS: atom_id res chain seq x y z
N MET A 1 -16.84 -16.17 14.16
CA MET A 1 -15.62 -16.84 14.69
C MET A 1 -14.58 -15.75 14.78
N LYS A 2 -13.94 -15.52 15.93
CA LYS A 2 -12.88 -14.51 16.02
C LYS A 2 -11.72 -15.01 15.14
N ASN A 3 -11.52 -14.42 13.97
CA ASN A 3 -10.36 -14.74 13.12
C ASN A 3 -9.13 -14.21 13.83
N GLU A 4 -8.45 -15.08 14.57
CA GLU A 4 -7.18 -14.77 15.21
C GLU A 4 -6.17 -14.34 14.14
N LEU A 5 -5.57 -13.17 14.31
CA LEU A 5 -4.57 -12.63 13.40
C LEU A 5 -3.35 -13.55 13.39
N LYS A 6 -2.88 -13.93 12.20
CA LYS A 6 -1.76 -14.86 12.03
C LYS A 6 -0.71 -14.27 11.11
N LYS A 7 0.56 -14.37 11.54
CA LYS A 7 1.70 -14.09 10.67
C LYS A 7 1.69 -15.08 9.51
N ARG A 8 2.23 -14.66 8.37
CA ARG A 8 2.35 -15.51 7.19
C ARG A 8 3.73 -15.35 6.56
N ASP A 9 4.15 -16.40 5.88
CA ASP A 9 5.31 -16.31 5.01
C ASP A 9 4.93 -15.54 3.75
N CYS A 10 5.83 -14.68 3.30
CA CYS A 10 5.67 -13.82 2.14
C CYS A 10 7.01 -13.76 1.41
N ASP A 11 6.98 -14.03 0.10
CA ASP A 11 8.19 -14.05 -0.73
C ASP A 11 8.68 -12.65 -1.10
N ILE A 12 7.83 -11.64 -0.95
CA ILE A 12 8.18 -10.23 -1.14
C ILE A 12 8.75 -9.70 0.17
N LYS A 13 9.92 -9.08 0.11
CA LYS A 13 10.53 -8.42 1.28
C LYS A 13 10.77 -6.97 0.95
N ILE A 14 10.30 -6.10 1.83
CA ILE A 14 10.53 -4.66 1.73
C ILE A 14 11.20 -4.22 3.01
N LYS A 15 12.27 -3.45 2.88
CA LYS A 15 13.00 -2.89 4.02
C LYS A 15 13.05 -1.38 3.89
N LEU A 16 12.71 -0.68 4.97
CA LEU A 16 12.74 0.77 5.06
C LEU A 16 13.86 1.18 6.00
N THR A 17 14.74 2.06 5.54
CA THR A 17 15.85 2.58 6.35
C THR A 17 15.87 4.10 6.26
N PRO A 18 15.45 4.82 7.33
CA PRO A 18 15.71 6.24 7.42
C PRO A 18 17.21 6.51 7.28
N SER A 19 17.58 7.50 6.47
CA SER A 19 18.95 7.73 6.04
C SER A 19 19.27 9.21 5.81
N GLY A 20 20.54 9.58 6.05
CA GLY A 20 21.05 10.92 5.74
C GLY A 20 20.29 12.08 6.40
N THR A 21 20.09 13.15 5.64
CA THR A 21 19.29 14.34 6.00
C THR A 21 17.79 14.05 5.86
N GLN A 22 17.29 13.15 6.70
CA GLN A 22 15.86 12.85 6.83
C GLN A 22 15.20 12.26 5.56
N TYR A 23 15.89 11.38 4.84
CA TYR A 23 15.32 10.66 3.70
C TYR A 23 15.00 9.21 4.03
N LEU A 24 14.12 8.58 3.25
CA LEU A 24 13.86 7.14 3.34
C LEU A 24 14.54 6.42 2.18
N HIS A 25 15.39 5.45 2.51
CA HIS A 25 15.83 4.43 1.58
C HIS A 25 14.88 3.25 1.69
N PHE A 26 14.37 2.73 0.57
CA PHE A 26 13.69 1.43 0.58
C PHE A 26 14.27 0.45 -0.43
N GLU A 27 14.34 -0.80 0.01
CA GLU A 27 14.80 -1.95 -0.75
C GLU A 27 13.61 -2.90 -0.93
N MET A 28 13.48 -3.51 -2.12
CA MET A 28 12.43 -4.49 -2.41
C MET A 28 13.02 -5.73 -3.08
N ASP A 29 12.88 -6.88 -2.43
CA ASP A 29 13.09 -8.20 -3.02
C ASP A 29 11.76 -8.73 -3.55
N VAL A 30 11.67 -9.00 -4.85
CA VAL A 30 10.46 -9.54 -5.48
C VAL A 30 10.84 -10.52 -6.59
N CYS A 31 10.23 -11.71 -6.56
CA CYS A 31 10.44 -12.76 -7.58
C CYS A 31 11.93 -13.10 -7.87
N GLY A 32 12.81 -12.94 -6.87
CA GLY A 32 14.24 -13.20 -6.98
C GLY A 32 15.08 -12.03 -7.49
N ASP A 33 14.46 -10.92 -7.91
CA ASP A 33 15.14 -9.66 -8.19
C ASP A 33 15.28 -8.83 -6.90
N HIS A 34 16.36 -8.06 -6.82
CA HIS A 34 16.61 -7.07 -5.78
C HIS A 34 16.58 -5.66 -6.38
N LEU A 35 15.77 -4.78 -5.80
CA LEU A 35 15.55 -3.41 -6.26
C LEU A 35 15.90 -2.44 -5.13
N GLU A 36 16.76 -1.46 -5.44
CA GLU A 36 17.15 -0.42 -4.50
C GLU A 36 16.63 0.95 -4.95
N PHE A 37 15.84 1.59 -4.09
CA PHE A 37 15.31 2.92 -4.35
C PHE A 37 16.02 3.92 -3.45
N LEU A 38 17.22 4.29 -3.89
CA LEU A 38 18.05 5.27 -3.18
C LEU A 38 17.34 6.63 -3.09
N PRO A 39 17.48 7.32 -1.95
CA PRO A 39 16.96 8.66 -1.76
C PRO A 39 17.66 9.62 -2.72
N ALA A 40 16.98 9.99 -3.80
CA ALA A 40 17.44 10.99 -4.74
C ALA A 40 16.69 12.28 -4.40
N SER A 41 17.26 13.09 -3.50
CA SER A 41 16.72 14.38 -3.07
C SER A 41 15.26 14.35 -2.56
N THR A 42 14.63 15.51 -2.39
CA THR A 42 13.22 15.67 -1.96
C THR A 42 12.19 15.14 -2.98
N VAL A 43 12.62 14.50 -4.07
CA VAL A 43 11.80 14.20 -5.26
C VAL A 43 11.87 12.74 -5.71
N GLY A 44 12.51 11.86 -4.92
CA GLY A 44 12.53 10.41 -5.17
C GLY A 44 11.19 9.71 -4.88
N VAL A 45 11.09 8.42 -5.23
CA VAL A 45 9.94 7.56 -4.87
C VAL A 45 9.80 7.58 -3.35
N GLN A 46 8.75 8.21 -2.86
CA GLN A 46 8.39 8.16 -1.45
C GLN A 46 7.67 6.83 -1.20
N PHE A 47 8.11 6.07 -0.20
CA PHE A 47 7.44 4.81 0.14
C PHE A 47 5.99 5.04 0.57
N GLY A 48 5.70 6.18 1.19
CA GLY A 48 4.34 6.65 1.46
C GLY A 48 3.46 6.69 0.20
N ALA A 49 4.02 7.08 -0.95
CA ALA A 49 3.30 7.06 -2.21
C ALA A 49 3.07 5.62 -2.73
N VAL A 50 3.94 4.65 -2.42
CA VAL A 50 3.67 3.22 -2.66
C VAL A 50 2.51 2.73 -1.81
N VAL A 51 2.45 3.13 -0.53
CA VAL A 51 1.32 2.82 0.36
C VAL A 51 0.01 3.39 -0.20
N SER A 52 0.01 4.66 -0.59
CA SER A 52 -1.17 5.31 -1.18
C SER A 52 -1.57 4.69 -2.53
N ALA A 53 -0.61 4.41 -3.42
CA ALA A 53 -0.87 3.77 -4.70
C ALA A 53 -1.49 2.38 -4.51
N LEU A 54 -0.94 1.57 -3.60
CA LEU A 54 -1.49 0.27 -3.26
C LEU A 54 -2.91 0.39 -2.68
N TYR A 55 -3.14 1.34 -1.78
CA TYR A 55 -4.48 1.60 -1.23
C TYR A 55 -5.50 1.98 -2.32
N THR A 56 -5.10 2.79 -3.31
CA THR A 56 -5.96 3.18 -4.44
C THR A 56 -6.46 1.99 -5.26
N LEU A 57 -5.72 0.87 -5.32
CA LEU A 57 -6.14 -0.35 -6.02
C LEU A 57 -7.37 -1.02 -5.39
N PHE A 58 -7.71 -0.69 -4.14
CA PHE A 58 -8.78 -1.33 -3.39
C PHE A 58 -9.97 -0.43 -3.12
N HIS A 59 -10.13 0.65 -3.88
CA HIS A 59 -11.29 1.53 -3.75
C HIS A 59 -12.56 0.84 -4.29
N GLU A 60 -12.95 -0.23 -3.60
CA GLU A 60 -14.17 -1.01 -3.72
C GLU A 60 -15.28 -0.27 -2.97
N LYS A 61 -16.54 -0.71 -3.14
CA LYS A 61 -17.78 -0.09 -2.64
C LYS A 61 -17.91 -0.01 -1.10
N ASP A 62 -16.92 0.49 -0.38
CA ASP A 62 -16.95 0.62 1.08
C ASP A 62 -17.56 1.96 1.53
N ASP A 63 -17.80 2.92 0.62
CA ASP A 63 -18.27 4.27 0.99
C ASP A 63 -19.80 4.37 1.21
N GLY A 64 -20.56 3.27 1.26
CA GLY A 64 -22.01 3.31 1.50
C GLY A 64 -22.84 4.05 0.43
N HIS A 65 -22.23 4.48 -0.66
CA HIS A 65 -22.91 5.11 -1.78
C HIS A 65 -23.43 4.03 -2.74
N GLU A 66 -24.63 3.50 -2.45
CA GLU A 66 -25.33 2.48 -3.25
C GLU A 66 -25.62 2.92 -4.72
N GLU A 67 -25.46 4.20 -5.05
CA GLU A 67 -25.77 4.73 -6.39
C GLU A 67 -24.62 4.66 -7.40
N TRP A 68 -23.41 4.24 -6.99
CA TRP A 68 -22.25 4.16 -7.89
C TRP A 68 -21.77 2.70 -7.98
N SER A 69 -21.85 2.12 -9.18
CA SER A 69 -21.19 0.85 -9.50
C SER A 69 -19.68 0.93 -9.23
N ALA A 70 -18.98 -0.22 -9.21
CA ALA A 70 -17.52 -0.26 -9.19
C ALA A 70 -17.01 0.79 -10.19
N ARG A 71 -16.24 1.79 -9.72
CA ARG A 71 -15.99 3.05 -10.43
C ARG A 71 -15.36 2.80 -11.81
N GLU A 72 -16.19 2.63 -12.84
CA GLU A 72 -15.77 2.45 -14.24
C GLU A 72 -14.83 3.57 -14.73
N TYR A 73 -14.82 4.72 -14.05
CA TYR A 73 -13.99 5.88 -14.41
C TYR A 73 -12.56 5.86 -13.86
N LEU A 74 -12.23 4.99 -12.90
CA LEU A 74 -10.86 4.85 -12.37
C LEU A 74 -10.12 3.67 -12.99
N SER A 75 -10.87 2.71 -13.52
CA SER A 75 -10.32 1.58 -14.25
C SER A 75 -10.26 1.89 -15.74
N ASP A 76 -9.33 1.26 -16.45
CA ASP A 76 -9.31 1.29 -17.91
C ASP A 76 -10.48 0.50 -18.53
N GLU A 77 -10.50 0.40 -19.87
CA GLU A 77 -11.50 -0.36 -20.62
C GLU A 77 -11.53 -1.86 -20.27
N GLU A 78 -10.48 -2.38 -19.62
CA GLU A 78 -10.34 -3.77 -19.17
C GLU A 78 -10.66 -3.95 -17.67
N HIS A 79 -11.17 -2.89 -17.02
CA HIS A 79 -11.45 -2.85 -15.58
C HIS A 79 -10.20 -2.99 -14.69
N ILE A 80 -9.06 -2.47 -15.14
CA ILE A 80 -7.79 -2.44 -14.40
C ILE A 80 -7.57 -1.04 -13.82
N ILE A 81 -7.35 -0.95 -12.51
CA ILE A 81 -6.91 0.29 -11.86
C ILE A 81 -5.38 0.33 -11.91
N HIS A 82 -4.83 1.45 -12.38
CA HIS A 82 -3.40 1.72 -12.37
C HIS A 82 -3.08 2.83 -11.37
N ALA A 83 -2.05 2.62 -10.54
CA ALA A 83 -1.50 3.64 -9.66
C ALA A 83 0.01 3.75 -9.89
N THR A 84 0.46 4.95 -10.25
CA THR A 84 1.86 5.22 -10.59
C THR A 84 2.56 5.95 -9.43
N VAL A 85 3.76 5.48 -9.09
CA VAL A 85 4.68 6.15 -8.19
C VAL A 85 5.95 6.53 -8.94
N THR A 86 6.18 7.83 -9.10
CA THR A 86 7.28 8.35 -9.91
C THR A 86 8.48 8.74 -9.05
N LYS A 87 9.67 8.31 -9.46
CA LYS A 87 10.97 8.84 -9.01
C LYS A 87 11.38 9.98 -9.92
N VAL A 88 11.64 11.16 -9.36
CA VAL A 88 12.31 12.24 -10.10
C VAL A 88 13.71 12.43 -9.53
N SER A 89 14.75 12.25 -10.35
CA SER A 89 16.13 12.60 -9.97
C SER A 89 16.51 13.94 -10.57
N TRP A 90 16.98 14.89 -9.75
CA TRP A 90 17.40 16.22 -10.21
C TRP A 90 18.76 16.23 -10.93
N ASP A 91 19.55 15.16 -10.80
CA ASP A 91 20.99 15.18 -11.13
C ASP A 91 21.32 14.42 -12.42
N ASN A 92 20.38 13.63 -12.94
CA ASN A 92 20.39 13.13 -14.29
C ASN A 92 19.25 13.82 -15.01
N GLU A 93 19.56 14.68 -15.98
CA GLU A 93 18.57 15.19 -16.93
C GLU A 93 17.83 13.99 -17.54
N GLY A 94 16.65 13.72 -16.98
CA GLY A 94 15.68 12.81 -17.51
C GLY A 94 15.98 11.31 -17.36
N THR A 95 15.78 10.75 -16.18
CA THR A 95 15.46 9.31 -16.06
C THR A 95 14.44 9.16 -14.94
N ASP A 96 13.17 9.34 -15.29
CA ASP A 96 12.05 9.12 -14.38
C ASP A 96 11.84 7.60 -14.26
N ILE A 97 11.88 7.08 -13.04
CA ILE A 97 11.55 5.66 -12.78
C ILE A 97 10.15 5.60 -12.20
N ASP A 98 9.24 4.98 -12.93
CA ASP A 98 7.87 4.76 -12.50
C ASP A 98 7.69 3.34 -11.96
N ILE A 99 7.07 3.23 -10.79
CA ILE A 99 6.49 1.98 -10.28
C ILE A 99 5.00 2.07 -10.53
N ILE A 100 4.48 1.23 -11.43
CA ILE A 100 3.05 1.16 -11.75
C ILE A 100 2.51 -0.10 -11.11
N LEU A 101 1.56 0.08 -10.19
CA LEU A 101 0.80 -1.01 -9.61
C LEU A 101 -0.53 -1.10 -10.36
N SER A 102 -0.88 -2.30 -10.80
CA SER A 102 -2.12 -2.55 -11.54
C SER A 102 -2.89 -3.70 -10.94
N ARG A 103 -4.19 -3.51 -10.72
CA ARG A 103 -5.06 -4.56 -10.17
C ARG A 103 -6.37 -4.57 -10.92
N LYS A 104 -6.82 -5.77 -11.29
CA LYS A 104 -8.11 -5.97 -11.92
C LYS A 104 -9.23 -5.87 -10.89
N CYS A 105 -10.26 -5.07 -11.18
CA CYS A 105 -11.44 -4.94 -10.33
C CYS A 105 -12.52 -5.93 -10.78
N GLU A 106 -12.85 -6.88 -9.92
CA GLU A 106 -13.93 -7.84 -10.15
C GLU A 106 -15.02 -7.69 -9.07
N VAL A 107 -16.26 -8.09 -9.38
CA VAL A 107 -17.39 -7.96 -8.43
C VAL A 107 -17.35 -9.04 -7.35
N ASP A 108 -16.76 -10.21 -7.65
CA ASP A 108 -16.64 -11.36 -6.76
C ASP A 108 -15.17 -11.76 -6.59
N ILE A 109 -14.39 -10.87 -5.94
CA ILE A 109 -12.93 -11.04 -5.82
C ILE A 109 -12.60 -12.22 -4.91
N ASP A 110 -11.85 -13.18 -5.46
CA ASP A 110 -11.16 -14.19 -4.66
C ASP A 110 -9.91 -13.57 -4.01
N TYR A 111 -10.09 -12.98 -2.82
CA TYR A 111 -9.02 -12.30 -2.10
C TYR A 111 -7.78 -13.17 -1.77
N GLU A 112 -7.89 -14.51 -1.83
CA GLU A 112 -6.76 -15.44 -1.63
C GLU A 112 -5.89 -15.60 -2.89
N ASN A 113 -6.50 -15.43 -4.07
CA ASN A 113 -5.86 -15.63 -5.37
C ASN A 113 -5.79 -14.36 -6.23
N ASP A 114 -6.28 -13.25 -5.69
CA ASP A 114 -6.20 -11.93 -6.31
C ASP A 114 -4.75 -11.55 -6.63
N LEU A 115 -4.54 -10.97 -7.81
CA LEU A 115 -3.23 -10.67 -8.37
C LEU A 115 -3.06 -9.17 -8.60
N THR A 116 -1.86 -8.68 -8.29
CA THR A 116 -1.40 -7.34 -8.62
C THR A 116 -0.22 -7.45 -9.58
N GLU A 117 -0.26 -6.67 -10.65
CA GLU A 117 0.88 -6.46 -11.52
C GLU A 117 1.72 -5.28 -11.03
N ILE A 118 3.05 -5.44 -11.06
CA ILE A 118 4.02 -4.40 -10.72
C ILE A 118 4.87 -4.19 -11.96
N GLU A 119 4.82 -3.00 -12.56
CA GLU A 119 5.69 -2.61 -13.66
C GLU A 119 6.68 -1.55 -13.17
N ILE A 120 7.94 -1.69 -13.58
CA ILE A 120 8.98 -0.68 -13.38
C ILE A 120 9.34 -0.15 -14.76
N LYS A 121 9.10 1.14 -14.99
CA LYS A 121 9.37 1.80 -16.26
C LYS A 121 10.39 2.90 -16.11
N SER A 122 11.13 3.14 -17.18
CA SER A 122 11.93 4.34 -17.39
C SER A 122 11.40 5.02 -18.64
N TYR A 123 10.66 6.13 -18.51
CA TYR A 123 9.85 6.65 -19.62
C TYR A 123 8.92 5.58 -20.21
N ASP A 124 9.00 5.35 -21.52
CA ASP A 124 8.21 4.37 -22.25
C ASP A 124 8.83 2.95 -22.17
N ASP A 125 10.05 2.81 -21.65
CA ASP A 125 10.75 1.53 -21.60
C ASP A 125 10.36 0.72 -20.34
N LEU A 126 9.74 -0.44 -20.56
CA LEU A 126 9.48 -1.42 -19.50
C LEU A 126 10.78 -2.11 -19.09
N LEU A 127 11.25 -1.82 -17.87
CA LEU A 127 12.46 -2.41 -17.31
C LEU A 127 12.18 -3.77 -16.67
N LYS A 128 11.10 -3.86 -15.89
CA LYS A 128 10.69 -5.07 -15.16
C LYS A 128 9.17 -5.15 -15.06
N LYS A 129 8.63 -6.37 -15.07
CA LYS A 129 7.23 -6.66 -14.80
C LYS A 129 7.11 -7.90 -13.92
N TYR A 130 6.27 -7.81 -12.90
CA TYR A 130 5.98 -8.89 -11.98
C TYR A 130 4.46 -9.07 -11.85
N THR A 131 4.03 -10.30 -11.62
CA THR A 131 2.66 -10.61 -11.20
C THR A 131 2.75 -11.33 -9.88
N VAL A 132 2.18 -10.72 -8.84
CA VAL A 132 2.26 -11.22 -7.46
C VAL A 132 0.87 -11.35 -6.86
N LYS A 133 0.73 -12.17 -5.83
CA LYS A 133 -0.52 -12.18 -5.05
C LYS A 133 -0.69 -10.83 -4.37
N THR A 134 -1.84 -10.19 -4.56
CA THR A 134 -2.16 -8.90 -3.97
C THR A 134 -1.98 -8.92 -2.45
N ARG A 135 -2.44 -10.01 -1.82
CA ARG A 135 -2.32 -10.22 -0.37
C ARG A 135 -0.87 -10.29 0.12
N ASP A 136 0.04 -10.82 -0.70
CA ASP A 136 1.47 -10.91 -0.36
C ASP A 136 2.12 -9.54 -0.48
N LEU A 137 1.78 -8.76 -1.52
CA LEU A 137 2.22 -7.38 -1.65
C LEU A 137 1.73 -6.52 -0.47
N CYS A 138 0.45 -6.61 -0.11
CA CYS A 138 -0.10 -5.93 1.07
C CYS A 138 0.62 -6.34 2.35
N TYR A 139 0.91 -7.63 2.52
CA TYR A 139 1.63 -8.12 3.70
C TYR A 139 3.04 -7.54 3.78
N ALA A 140 3.80 -7.55 2.67
CA ALA A 140 5.15 -7.00 2.62
C ALA A 140 5.18 -5.49 2.90
N VAL A 141 4.27 -4.72 2.31
CA VAL A 141 4.15 -3.27 2.56
C VAL A 141 3.78 -2.99 4.01
N ALA A 142 2.75 -3.65 4.54
CA ALA A 142 2.32 -3.47 5.92
C ALA A 142 3.39 -3.92 6.94
N LYS A 143 4.15 -4.97 6.61
CA LYS A 143 5.28 -5.43 7.42
C LYS A 143 6.40 -4.40 7.46
N ALA A 144 6.80 -3.87 6.31
CA ALA A 144 7.79 -2.81 6.22
C ALA A 144 7.40 -1.57 7.05
N CYS A 145 6.15 -1.12 6.95
CA CYS A 145 5.62 -0.05 7.80
C CYS A 145 5.64 -0.40 9.29
N THR A 146 5.27 -1.64 9.65
CA THR A 146 5.24 -2.08 11.06
C THR A 146 6.65 -2.14 11.65
N GLU A 147 7.61 -2.68 10.90
CA GLU A 147 9.00 -2.81 11.33
C GLU A 147 9.64 -1.43 11.53
N VAL A 148 9.49 -0.50 10.57
CA VAL A 148 10.06 0.85 10.71
C VAL A 148 9.42 1.63 11.86
N LEU A 149 8.10 1.50 12.07
CA LEU A 149 7.44 2.15 13.20
C LEU A 149 7.82 1.53 14.54
N LYS A 150 8.09 0.22 14.60
CA LYS A 150 8.60 -0.43 15.82
C LYS A 150 10.02 0.00 16.16
N GLU A 151 10.86 0.21 15.15
CA GLU A 151 12.25 0.62 15.34
C GLU A 151 12.37 2.10 15.75
N TYR A 152 11.65 3.00 15.07
CA TYR A 152 11.81 4.45 15.25
C TYR A 152 10.68 5.12 16.04
N GLY A 153 9.55 4.45 16.24
CA GLY A 153 8.32 5.06 16.77
C GLY A 153 7.69 6.06 15.79
N PHE A 154 6.45 6.48 16.04
CA PHE A 154 5.74 7.43 15.16
C PHE A 154 6.47 8.77 15.01
N TYR A 155 6.89 9.37 16.13
CA TYR A 155 7.60 10.66 16.11
C TYR A 155 9.02 10.55 15.56
N GLY A 156 9.74 9.49 15.90
CA GLY A 156 11.11 9.30 15.41
C GLY A 156 11.12 9.03 13.91
N TYR A 157 10.20 8.20 13.41
CA TYR A 157 10.00 8.00 11.97
C TYR A 157 9.69 9.33 11.28
N ARG A 158 8.65 10.05 11.73
CA ARG A 158 8.27 11.36 11.15
C ARG A 158 9.41 12.38 11.14
N TYR A 159 10.27 12.37 12.15
CA TYR A 159 11.42 13.27 12.21
C TYR A 159 12.57 12.81 11.30
N SER A 160 12.67 11.51 11.03
CA SER A 160 13.74 10.90 10.22
C SER A 160 13.38 10.78 8.74
N THR A 161 12.14 11.10 8.37
CA THR A 161 11.65 11.11 6.99
C THR A 161 10.93 12.43 6.70
N GLU A 162 11.71 13.47 6.38
CA GLU A 162 11.19 14.73 5.86
C GLU A 162 10.51 14.40 4.53
N TYR A 163 9.18 14.52 4.48
CA TYR A 163 8.32 14.32 3.31
C TYR A 163 7.89 12.90 2.96
N ASP A 164 8.48 11.85 3.53
CA ASP A 164 8.04 10.47 3.29
C ASP A 164 7.24 9.94 4.50
N TYR A 165 5.92 10.00 4.40
CA TYR A 165 4.99 9.47 5.40
C TYR A 165 3.83 8.75 4.73
N PHE A 166 3.28 7.77 5.42
CA PHE A 166 2.06 7.09 5.03
C PHE A 166 0.95 7.36 6.03
N ASP A 167 -0.29 7.34 5.54
CA ASP A 167 -1.46 7.54 6.38
C ASP A 167 -1.83 6.26 7.14
N ILE A 168 -2.11 6.39 8.43
CA ILE A 168 -2.46 5.25 9.30
C ILE A 168 -3.71 4.53 8.80
N HIS A 169 -4.70 5.25 8.26
CA HIS A 169 -5.92 4.62 7.74
C HIS A 169 -5.63 3.73 6.51
N GLN A 170 -4.71 4.14 5.63
CA GLN A 170 -4.29 3.34 4.48
C GLN A 170 -3.53 2.08 4.96
N LEU A 171 -2.65 2.23 5.95
CA LEU A 171 -1.96 1.10 6.57
C LEU A 171 -2.95 0.11 7.20
N LEU A 172 -3.96 0.58 7.94
CA LEU A 172 -5.00 -0.26 8.51
C LEU A 172 -5.77 -1.01 7.42
N TYR A 173 -6.14 -0.33 6.34
CA TYR A 173 -6.79 -0.96 5.20
C TYR A 173 -5.92 -2.07 4.60
N ILE A 174 -4.66 -1.79 4.29
CA ILE A 174 -3.72 -2.74 3.70
C ILE A 174 -3.47 -3.92 4.65
N LYS A 175 -3.35 -3.68 5.97
CA LYS A 175 -3.25 -4.75 6.98
C LYS A 175 -4.50 -5.63 6.99
N SER A 176 -5.70 -5.03 6.93
CA SER A 176 -6.97 -5.77 6.94
C SER A 176 -7.04 -6.72 5.75
N PHE A 177 -6.59 -6.26 4.57
CA PHE A 177 -6.52 -7.07 3.35
C PHE A 177 -5.46 -8.17 3.47
N ALA A 178 -4.24 -7.83 3.87
CA ALA A 178 -3.13 -8.77 4.04
C ALA A 178 -3.47 -9.95 4.97
N LEU A 179 -4.26 -9.68 6.02
CA LEU A 179 -4.64 -10.65 7.05
C LEU A 179 -6.05 -11.24 6.84
N LEU A 180 -6.80 -10.81 5.83
CA LEU A 180 -8.22 -11.13 5.63
C LEU A 180 -9.06 -10.83 6.89
N ASN A 181 -8.73 -9.74 7.59
CA ASN A 181 -9.41 -9.26 8.79
C ASN A 181 -10.27 -8.02 8.45
N PHE A 182 -11.28 -8.22 7.61
CA PHE A 182 -12.15 -7.12 7.16
C PHE A 182 -13.09 -6.61 8.27
N GLU A 183 -13.24 -7.36 9.35
CA GLU A 183 -14.03 -6.95 10.52
C GLU A 183 -13.54 -5.64 11.17
N ALA A 184 -12.25 -5.29 11.03
CA ALA A 184 -11.71 -4.05 11.59
C ALA A 184 -12.13 -2.79 10.81
N ARG A 185 -12.58 -2.95 9.56
CA ARG A 185 -13.04 -1.87 8.68
C ARG A 185 -14.55 -1.84 8.48
N GLU A 186 -15.29 -2.70 9.17
CA GLU A 186 -16.75 -2.76 9.05
C GLU A 186 -17.38 -1.44 9.50
N LEU A 187 -17.98 -0.72 8.54
CA LEU A 187 -18.64 0.54 8.81
C LEU A 187 -20.01 0.30 9.46
N THR A 188 -20.24 1.03 10.55
CA THR A 188 -21.49 1.02 11.30
C THR A 188 -22.04 2.44 11.38
N PRO A 189 -23.35 2.66 11.13
CA PRO A 189 -23.95 3.98 11.29
C PRO A 189 -23.85 4.45 12.75
N VAL A 190 -23.43 5.69 12.94
CA VAL A 190 -23.31 6.34 14.25
C VAL A 190 -24.49 7.29 14.43
N ASN A 191 -25.44 6.89 15.30
CA ASN A 191 -26.68 7.63 15.63
C ASN A 191 -27.73 7.63 14.49
N GLU A 192 -28.68 8.58 14.56
CA GLU A 192 -29.73 8.82 13.56
C GLU A 192 -29.22 9.50 12.27
N ASN A 193 -27.92 9.80 12.16
CA ASN A 193 -27.32 10.41 10.97
C ASN A 193 -26.73 9.30 10.07
N GLU A 194 -27.45 8.96 9.01
CA GLU A 194 -27.08 7.91 8.05
C GLU A 194 -25.72 8.14 7.35
N PHE A 195 -25.21 9.38 7.34
CA PHE A 195 -23.91 9.72 6.74
C PHE A 195 -22.73 9.67 7.72
N ALA A 196 -22.99 9.54 9.02
CA ALA A 196 -21.93 9.41 10.01
C ALA A 196 -21.64 7.92 10.21
N MET A 197 -20.55 7.43 9.62
CA MET A 197 -20.10 6.04 9.79
C MET A 197 -18.98 5.96 10.82
N GLY A 198 -18.92 4.85 11.53
CA GLY A 198 -17.88 4.54 12.50
C GLY A 198 -17.44 3.08 12.41
N THR A 199 -16.24 2.80 12.88
CA THR A 199 -15.63 1.47 12.97
C THR A 199 -15.36 1.13 14.43
N SER A 200 -15.02 -0.13 14.73
CA SER A 200 -14.60 -0.52 16.07
C SER A 200 -13.15 -0.11 16.33
N PHE A 201 -12.96 0.88 17.19
CA PHE A 201 -11.63 1.32 17.62
C PHE A 201 -10.78 0.16 18.19
N GLU A 202 -11.38 -0.74 18.97
CA GLU A 202 -10.66 -1.88 19.54
C GLU A 202 -10.11 -2.81 18.45
N LYS A 203 -10.87 -3.07 17.39
CA LYS A 203 -10.43 -3.89 16.26
C LYS A 203 -9.36 -3.18 15.43
N GLU A 204 -9.50 -1.87 15.19
CA GLU A 204 -8.46 -1.07 14.52
C GLU A 204 -7.15 -1.07 15.30
N MET A 205 -7.22 -0.93 16.62
CA MET A 205 -6.03 -0.98 17.48
C MET A 205 -5.40 -2.38 17.54
N GLU A 206 -6.21 -3.45 17.59
CA GLU A 206 -5.73 -4.83 17.48
C GLU A 206 -4.94 -5.01 16.17
N LEU A 207 -5.47 -4.50 15.07
CA LEU A 207 -4.82 -4.56 13.75
C LEU A 207 -3.56 -3.68 13.66
N LEU A 208 -3.60 -2.45 14.18
CA LEU A 208 -2.47 -1.53 14.19
C LEU A 208 -1.28 -2.12 14.96
N LEU A 209 -1.55 -2.66 16.15
CA LEU A 209 -0.56 -3.22 17.07
C LEU A 209 -0.09 -4.62 16.67
N PHE A 210 -0.80 -5.29 15.75
CA PHE A 210 -0.37 -6.59 15.25
C PHE A 210 0.98 -6.49 14.55
N ASP A 211 1.92 -7.28 15.07
CA ASP A 211 3.27 -7.40 14.53
C ASP A 211 3.27 -8.34 13.33
N MET A 212 3.30 -7.75 12.14
CA MET A 212 3.36 -8.45 10.84
C MET A 212 4.62 -9.32 10.67
#